data_AF-A0A074ZC48-F1
#
_entry.id   AF-A0A074ZC48-F1
#
_cell.length_a   1.000
_cell.length_b   1.000
_cell.length_c   1.000
_cell.angle_alpha   90.00
_cell.angle_beta   90.00
_cell.angle_gamma   90.00
#
_symmetry.space_group_name_H-M   'P 1'
#
loop_
_entity.id
_entity.type
_entity.pdbx_description
1 polymer ?
#
loop_
_entity_poly.entity_id
_entity_poly.type
_entity_poly.pdbx_seq_one_letter_code
_entity_poly.pdbx_strand_id
1 'polypeptide(L)'
;MTVSYASSVATVHHGSLVRLLARWHGSVYQAVWPTFLLFCFAYGGVALIYYLLPTDTPERLEMKQQFVQVCAYAARISDAIPVSFVLGFFVNLVVSRWWKQFLNLPTPDSACYLMGTYLRGYEHKEGYYVSEQCDSERPLLIRRSVARYLNLASALCFQEISLSMKRQVGTLEDLVDCGLMTKQEETIFLNLSQDNGHFFVPVVWAVTLLSRAHHEGFIKHERHLDAIVAEVVAFWRQLHILFLHDYVNVPLVYNQVSEVFHARGIDLASLLCI
;
A
#
# COMPACT_ATOMS: atom_id res chain seq x y z
N MET A 1 0.57 6.92 -7.83
CA MET A 1 -0.10 6.12 -8.87
C MET A 1 0.85 5.02 -9.32
N THR A 2 0.34 3.83 -9.62
CA THR A 2 1.15 2.75 -10.21
C THR A 2 1.47 3.07 -11.67
N VAL A 3 2.71 2.83 -12.09
CA VAL A 3 3.16 3.10 -13.47
C VAL A 3 3.38 1.77 -14.16
N SER A 4 2.46 1.38 -15.05
CA SER A 4 2.63 0.20 -15.88
C SER A 4 3.55 0.51 -17.07
N TYR A 5 4.58 -0.32 -17.23
CA TYR A 5 5.52 -0.29 -18.37
C TYR A 5 5.74 -1.69 -18.98
N ALA A 6 4.98 -2.70 -18.53
CA ALA A 6 5.16 -4.09 -18.95
C ALA A 6 5.11 -4.26 -20.48
N SER A 7 4.14 -3.62 -21.14
CA SER A 7 4.02 -3.66 -22.60
C SER A 7 5.20 -3.03 -23.34
N SER A 8 5.87 -2.04 -22.73
CA SER A 8 7.01 -1.34 -23.35
C SER A 8 8.31 -2.14 -23.31
N VAL A 9 8.38 -3.14 -22.43
CA VAL A 9 9.56 -4.01 -22.23
C VAL A 9 9.24 -5.46 -22.59
N ALA A 10 8.05 -5.73 -23.14
CA ALA A 10 7.62 -7.07 -23.54
C ALA A 10 8.54 -7.69 -24.61
N THR A 11 9.18 -6.87 -25.44
CA THR A 11 10.12 -7.28 -26.48
C THR A 11 11.49 -6.65 -26.26
N VAL A 12 12.55 -7.45 -26.39
CA VAL A 12 13.94 -6.98 -26.27
C VAL A 12 14.38 -6.30 -27.55
N HIS A 13 14.12 -5.00 -27.65
CA HIS A 13 14.71 -4.13 -28.68
C HIS A 13 15.86 -3.33 -28.08
N HIS A 14 16.92 -3.06 -28.85
CA HIS A 14 18.10 -2.31 -28.39
C HIS A 14 17.79 -0.93 -27.79
N GLY A 15 16.66 -0.30 -28.17
CA GLY A 15 16.22 1.00 -27.65
C GLY A 15 15.15 0.93 -26.54
N SER A 16 14.69 -0.24 -26.10
CA SER A 16 13.57 -0.33 -25.14
C SER A 16 13.96 0.21 -23.76
N LEU A 17 15.17 -0.09 -23.29
CA LEU A 17 15.70 0.43 -22.02
C LEU A 17 15.99 1.93 -22.07
N VAL A 18 16.51 2.43 -23.19
CA VAL A 18 16.74 3.87 -23.38
C VAL A 18 15.42 4.64 -23.34
N ARG A 19 14.37 4.09 -23.95
CA ARG A 19 13.02 4.66 -23.88
C ARG A 19 12.45 4.67 -22.45
N LEU A 20 12.80 3.68 -21.64
CA LEU A 20 12.44 3.64 -20.22
C LEU A 20 13.14 4.74 -19.43
N LEU A 21 14.44 4.97 -19.68
CA LEU A 21 15.21 6.06 -19.07
C LEU A 21 14.68 7.44 -19.48
N ALA A 22 14.18 7.61 -20.70
CA ALA A 22 13.61 8.90 -21.13
C ALA A 22 12.25 9.24 -20.50
N ARG A 23 11.64 8.32 -19.75
CA ARG A 23 10.31 8.53 -19.15
C ARG A 23 10.43 9.41 -17.90
N TRP A 24 9.56 10.42 -17.78
CA TRP A 24 9.53 11.32 -16.62
C TRP A 24 8.62 10.82 -15.48
N HIS A 25 7.38 10.44 -15.79
CA HIS A 25 6.38 10.13 -14.77
C HIS A 25 6.68 8.82 -14.03
N GLY A 26 6.84 8.90 -12.71
CA GLY A 26 7.24 7.78 -11.85
C GLY A 26 8.69 7.34 -12.04
N SER A 27 9.53 8.22 -12.59
CA SER A 27 10.95 7.97 -12.80
C SER A 27 11.80 8.38 -11.60
N VAL A 28 13.05 7.92 -11.61
CA VAL A 28 14.08 8.36 -10.63
C VAL A 28 14.30 9.87 -10.73
N TYR A 29 14.24 10.46 -11.92
CA TYR A 29 14.41 11.91 -12.11
C TYR A 29 13.35 12.71 -11.37
N GLN A 30 12.09 12.30 -11.46
CA GLN A 30 10.99 12.97 -10.76
C GLN A 30 11.15 12.90 -9.23
N ALA A 31 11.78 11.84 -8.70
CA ALA A 31 12.01 11.67 -7.27
C ALA A 31 13.23 12.47 -6.76
N VAL A 32 14.31 12.54 -7.56
CA VAL A 32 15.61 13.04 -7.09
C VAL A 32 15.87 14.50 -7.47
N TRP A 33 15.19 15.06 -8.48
CA TRP A 33 15.50 16.40 -8.99
C TRP A 33 15.52 17.54 -7.95
N PRO A 34 14.64 17.62 -6.92
CA PRO A 34 14.69 18.73 -5.98
C PRO A 34 15.94 18.66 -5.11
N THR A 35 16.27 17.46 -4.63
CA THR A 35 17.47 17.19 -3.82
C THR A 35 18.74 17.40 -4.65
N PHE A 36 18.72 16.98 -5.92
CA PHE A 36 19.83 17.19 -6.84
C PHE A 36 20.09 18.68 -7.10
N LEU A 37 19.04 19.47 -7.34
CA LEU A 37 19.20 20.92 -7.51
C LEU A 37 19.77 21.58 -6.26
N LEU A 38 19.27 21.21 -5.07
CA LEU A 38 19.80 21.71 -3.80
C LEU A 38 21.28 21.36 -3.64
N PHE A 39 21.66 20.12 -3.97
CA PHE A 39 23.06 19.68 -3.97
C PHE A 39 23.91 20.50 -4.95
N CYS A 40 23.45 20.72 -6.19
CA CYS A 40 24.17 21.54 -7.17
C CYS A 40 24.37 22.99 -6.69
N PHE A 41 23.35 23.60 -6.07
CA PHE A 41 23.48 24.95 -5.51
C PHE A 41 24.46 25.00 -4.33
N ALA A 42 24.39 24.02 -3.43
CA ALA A 42 25.31 23.93 -2.30
C ALA A 42 26.76 23.72 -2.78
N TYR A 43 26.99 22.75 -3.66
CA TYR A 43 28.30 22.47 -4.26
C TYR A 43 28.85 23.68 -5.01
N GLY A 44 28.03 24.26 -5.89
CA GLY A 44 28.39 25.47 -6.63
C GLY A 44 28.69 26.65 -5.71
N GLY A 45 27.96 26.80 -4.61
CA GLY A 45 28.21 27.80 -3.59
C GLY A 45 29.58 27.62 -2.91
N VAL A 46 29.92 26.41 -2.47
CA VAL A 46 31.22 26.11 -1.86
C VAL A 46 32.36 26.31 -2.86
N ALA A 47 32.21 25.83 -4.09
CA ALA A 47 33.19 26.02 -5.16
C ALA A 47 33.42 27.51 -5.48
N LEU A 48 32.34 28.29 -5.58
CA LEU A 48 32.42 29.72 -5.83
C LEU A 48 33.10 30.46 -4.68
N ILE A 49 32.81 30.11 -3.42
CA ILE A 49 33.51 30.65 -2.25
C ILE A 49 35.01 30.31 -2.32
N TYR A 50 35.37 29.06 -2.63
CA TYR A 50 36.76 28.62 -2.74
C TYR A 50 37.54 29.35 -3.85
N TYR A 51 36.95 29.51 -5.04
CA TYR A 51 37.61 30.17 -6.18
C TYR A 51 37.62 31.69 -6.07
N LEU A 52 36.57 32.32 -5.54
CA LEU A 52 36.52 33.77 -5.38
C LEU A 52 37.31 34.28 -4.17
N LEU A 53 37.71 33.42 -3.22
CA LEU A 53 38.59 33.83 -2.12
C LEU A 53 39.95 34.27 -2.67
N PRO A 54 40.34 35.55 -2.54
CA PRO A 54 41.65 36.04 -2.99
C PRO A 54 42.76 35.50 -2.09
N THR A 55 43.89 35.12 -2.69
CA THR A 55 45.06 34.54 -1.99
C THR A 55 46.11 35.59 -1.58
N ASP A 56 45.74 36.87 -1.58
CA ASP A 56 46.70 37.97 -1.41
C ASP A 56 47.22 38.12 0.03
N THR A 57 46.50 37.59 1.02
CA THR A 57 46.93 37.58 2.43
C THR A 57 47.36 36.18 2.88
N PRO A 58 48.41 36.06 3.71
CA PRO A 58 48.90 34.76 4.18
C PRO A 58 47.84 33.96 4.94
N GLU A 59 46.98 34.63 5.70
CA GLU A 59 45.86 34.00 6.43
C GLU A 59 44.85 33.31 5.49
N ARG A 60 44.54 33.91 4.33
CA ARG A 60 43.59 33.31 3.36
C ARG A 60 44.19 32.14 2.59
N LEU A 61 45.51 32.15 2.40
CA LEU A 61 46.23 31.01 1.82
C LEU A 61 46.18 29.80 2.76
N GLU A 62 46.38 30.03 4.07
CA GLU A 62 46.24 28.98 5.10
C GLU A 62 44.81 28.41 5.15
N MET A 63 43.77 29.26 5.06
CA MET A 63 42.38 28.80 5.01
C MET A 63 42.10 27.87 3.82
N LYS A 64 42.63 28.17 2.62
CA LYS A 64 42.49 27.29 1.45
C LYS A 64 43.19 25.94 1.66
N GLN A 65 44.37 25.94 2.27
CA GLN A 65 45.11 24.70 2.56
C GLN A 65 44.38 23.84 3.59
N GLN A 66 43.87 24.44 4.66
CA GLN A 66 43.05 23.75 5.66
C GLN A 66 41.78 23.17 5.05
N PHE A 67 41.11 23.92 4.17
CA PHE A 67 39.95 23.42 3.44
C PHE A 67 40.29 22.14 2.65
N VAL A 68 41.35 22.16 1.83
CA VAL A 68 41.78 20.98 1.06
C VAL A 68 42.10 19.78 1.96
N GLN A 69 42.70 20.00 3.13
CA GLN A 69 42.94 18.93 4.10
C GLN A 69 41.64 18.34 4.65
N VAL A 70 40.65 19.17 4.94
CA VAL A 70 39.30 18.73 5.35
C VAL A 70 38.64 17.92 4.23
N CYS A 71 38.74 18.36 2.98
CA CYS A 71 38.21 17.64 1.82
C CYS A 71 38.85 16.25 1.66
N ALA A 72 40.18 16.18 1.75
CA ALA A 72 40.91 14.91 1.67
C ALA A 72 40.55 13.96 2.83
N TYR A 73 40.36 14.50 4.03
CA TYR A 73 39.90 13.72 5.18
C TYR A 73 38.47 13.19 4.98
N ALA A 74 37.57 14.03 4.48
CA ALA A 74 36.19 13.64 4.19
C ALA A 74 36.11 12.56 3.10
N ALA A 75 36.91 12.66 2.03
CA ALA A 75 37.01 11.64 0.99
C ALA A 75 37.40 10.26 1.57
N ARG A 76 38.41 10.24 2.44
CA ARG A 76 38.88 9.00 3.09
C ARG A 76 37.80 8.35 3.97
N ILE A 77 36.97 9.14 4.64
CA ILE A 77 35.84 8.63 5.41
C ILE A 77 34.76 8.06 4.50
N SER A 78 34.45 8.75 3.40
CA SER A 78 33.43 8.30 2.43
C SER A 78 33.77 6.93 1.86
N ASP A 79 35.03 6.71 1.48
CA ASP A 79 35.48 5.43 0.92
C ASP A 79 35.44 4.27 1.92
N ALA A 80 35.48 4.56 3.23
CA ALA A 80 35.44 3.55 4.27
C ALA A 80 34.02 2.99 4.51
N ILE A 81 32.97 3.67 4.06
CA ILE A 81 31.58 3.30 4.33
C ILE A 81 30.99 2.53 3.13
N PRO A 82 30.64 1.23 3.28
CA PRO A 82 30.08 0.44 2.19
C PRO A 82 28.57 0.71 2.01
N VAL A 83 28.21 1.91 1.56
CA VAL A 83 26.81 2.35 1.45
C VAL A 83 25.99 1.45 0.53
N SER A 84 26.57 0.97 -0.58
CA SER A 84 25.91 0.07 -1.52
C SER A 84 25.42 -1.23 -0.85
N PHE A 85 26.18 -1.75 0.12
CA PHE A 85 25.80 -2.97 0.85
C PHE A 85 24.56 -2.71 1.71
N VAL A 86 24.61 -1.68 2.58
CA VAL A 86 23.51 -1.34 3.49
C VAL A 86 22.25 -0.97 2.71
N LEU A 87 22.39 -0.19 1.63
CA LEU A 87 21.30 0.18 0.75
C LEU A 87 20.67 -1.05 0.09
N GLY A 88 21.48 -2.01 -0.35
CA GLY A 88 21.01 -3.27 -0.95
C GLY A 88 20.10 -4.07 0.00
N PHE A 89 20.50 -4.25 1.26
CA PHE A 89 19.66 -4.92 2.26
C PHE A 89 18.37 -4.15 2.55
N PHE A 90 18.48 -2.83 2.71
CA PHE A 90 17.33 -2.00 3.01
C PHE A 90 16.30 -2.02 1.87
N VAL A 91 16.74 -1.84 0.62
CA VAL A 91 15.88 -1.91 -0.56
C VAL A 91 15.23 -3.29 -0.68
N ASN A 92 15.98 -4.37 -0.46
CA ASN A 92 15.42 -5.72 -0.50
C ASN A 92 14.32 -5.94 0.55
N LEU A 93 14.51 -5.41 1.76
CA LEU A 93 13.51 -5.47 2.83
C LEU A 93 12.24 -4.68 2.46
N VAL A 94 12.39 -3.47 1.92
CA VAL A 94 11.26 -2.63 1.49
C VAL A 94 10.49 -3.26 0.32
N VAL A 95 11.19 -3.72 -0.72
CA VAL A 95 10.58 -4.38 -1.89
C VAL A 95 9.86 -5.67 -1.48
N SER A 96 10.46 -6.46 -0.61
CA SER A 96 9.83 -7.69 -0.08
C SER A 96 8.55 -7.40 0.70
N ARG A 97 8.54 -6.33 1.50
CA ARG A 97 7.32 -5.90 2.22
C ARG A 97 6.25 -5.37 1.27
N TRP A 98 6.62 -4.52 0.32
CA TRP A 98 5.71 -4.00 -0.69
C TRP A 98 5.05 -5.12 -1.49
N TRP A 99 5.82 -6.12 -1.92
CA TRP A 99 5.30 -7.25 -2.68
C TRP A 99 4.33 -8.10 -1.86
N LYS A 100 4.63 -8.32 -0.57
CA LYS A 100 3.72 -9.02 0.35
C LYS A 100 2.42 -8.24 0.55
N GLN A 101 2.46 -6.91 0.68
CA GLN A 101 1.24 -6.10 0.74
C GLN A 101 0.42 -6.26 -0.55
N PHE A 102 1.07 -6.18 -1.71
CA PHE A 102 0.38 -6.34 -2.99
C PHE A 102 -0.31 -7.72 -3.14
N LEU A 103 0.39 -8.81 -2.78
CA LEU A 103 -0.17 -10.17 -2.85
C LEU A 103 -1.29 -10.44 -1.84
N ASN A 104 -1.39 -9.65 -0.77
CA ASN A 104 -2.44 -9.76 0.23
C ASN A 104 -3.61 -8.79 -0.02
N LEU A 105 -3.64 -8.09 -1.17
CA LEU A 105 -4.82 -7.32 -1.56
C LEU A 105 -6.02 -8.27 -1.74
N PRO A 106 -7.05 -8.17 -0.88
CA PRO A 106 -8.13 -9.12 -0.89
C PRO A 106 -9.13 -8.79 -1.99
N THR A 107 -9.68 -9.83 -2.60
CA THR A 107 -10.80 -9.72 -3.55
C THR A 107 -11.94 -10.60 -3.05
N PRO A 108 -13.21 -10.14 -3.11
CA PRO A 108 -14.35 -10.93 -2.66
C PRO A 108 -14.71 -12.07 -3.63
N ASP A 109 -14.03 -12.14 -4.78
CA ASP A 109 -14.37 -12.98 -5.93
C ASP A 109 -14.52 -14.45 -5.55
N SER A 110 -13.58 -15.04 -4.82
CA SER A 110 -13.63 -16.46 -4.41
C SER A 110 -14.90 -16.78 -3.61
N ALA A 111 -15.24 -15.95 -2.62
CA ALA A 111 -16.46 -16.11 -1.84
C ALA A 111 -17.71 -15.92 -2.72
N CYS A 112 -17.70 -14.92 -3.61
CA CYS A 112 -18.79 -14.67 -4.56
C CYS A 112 -19.03 -15.84 -5.53
N TYR A 113 -17.97 -16.47 -6.05
CA TYR A 113 -18.07 -17.64 -6.92
C TYR A 113 -18.72 -18.83 -6.19
N LEU A 114 -18.27 -19.14 -4.97
CA LEU A 114 -18.86 -20.23 -4.18
C LEU A 114 -20.31 -19.94 -3.78
N MET A 115 -20.64 -18.70 -3.42
CA MET A 115 -22.03 -18.32 -3.18
C MET A 115 -22.90 -18.45 -4.43
N GLY A 116 -22.35 -18.13 -5.60
CA GLY A 116 -23.04 -18.29 -6.89
C GLY A 116 -23.44 -19.74 -7.19
N THR A 117 -22.61 -20.71 -6.78
CA THR A 117 -22.83 -22.14 -7.04
C THR A 117 -23.68 -22.83 -5.97
N TYR A 118 -23.41 -22.53 -4.69
CA TYR A 118 -23.96 -23.26 -3.56
C TYR A 118 -25.22 -22.67 -2.94
N LEU A 119 -25.42 -21.36 -3.03
CA LEU A 119 -26.62 -20.71 -2.52
C LEU A 119 -27.68 -20.73 -3.62
N ARG A 120 -28.60 -21.70 -3.61
CA ARG A 120 -29.64 -21.80 -4.65
C ARG A 120 -31.01 -21.42 -4.07
N GLY A 121 -31.90 -20.91 -4.93
CA GLY A 121 -33.30 -20.78 -4.58
C GLY A 121 -33.94 -22.15 -4.33
N TYR A 122 -35.15 -22.16 -3.76
CA TYR A 122 -35.90 -23.40 -3.63
C TYR A 122 -36.01 -24.07 -4.99
N GLU A 123 -35.58 -25.34 -5.09
CA GLU A 123 -35.97 -26.16 -6.21
C GLU A 123 -37.49 -26.32 -6.12
N HIS A 124 -38.18 -25.86 -7.16
CA HIS A 124 -39.61 -26.04 -7.29
C HIS A 124 -39.88 -27.54 -7.22
N LYS A 125 -40.46 -28.02 -6.11
CA LYS A 125 -41.00 -29.38 -6.08
C LYS A 125 -42.10 -29.42 -7.14
N GLU A 126 -41.94 -30.27 -8.15
CA GLU A 126 -42.98 -30.52 -9.15
C GLU A 126 -44.32 -30.77 -8.44
N GLY A 127 -45.29 -29.86 -8.60
CA GLY A 127 -46.67 -30.05 -8.13
C GLY A 127 -47.31 -28.95 -7.29
N TYR A 128 -46.65 -27.82 -6.99
CA TYR A 128 -47.30 -26.72 -6.24
C TYR A 128 -47.08 -25.36 -6.90
N TYR A 129 -48.15 -24.76 -7.43
CA TYR A 129 -48.14 -23.42 -8.01
C TYR A 129 -47.83 -22.37 -6.93
N VAL A 130 -46.58 -22.00 -6.78
CA VAL A 130 -46.14 -20.85 -5.97
C VAL A 130 -45.56 -19.83 -6.93
N SER A 131 -45.94 -18.56 -6.74
CA SER A 131 -45.53 -17.42 -7.55
C SER A 131 -44.01 -17.44 -7.82
N GLU A 132 -43.65 -17.70 -9.08
CA GLU A 132 -42.29 -17.91 -9.61
C GLU A 132 -41.34 -16.72 -9.34
N GLN A 133 -41.90 -15.57 -8.96
CA GLN A 133 -41.21 -14.30 -8.82
C GLN A 133 -40.67 -14.04 -7.40
N CYS A 134 -41.24 -14.66 -6.35
CA CYS A 134 -40.92 -14.31 -4.95
C CYS A 134 -39.76 -15.11 -4.34
N ASP A 135 -39.58 -16.38 -4.72
CA ASP A 135 -38.55 -17.27 -4.12
C ASP A 135 -37.14 -17.08 -4.71
N SER A 136 -37.04 -16.51 -5.90
CA SER A 136 -35.78 -16.17 -6.59
C SER A 136 -35.05 -14.98 -5.95
N GLU A 137 -35.79 -14.07 -5.31
CA GLU A 137 -35.24 -12.82 -4.81
C GLU A 137 -34.42 -12.99 -3.52
N ARG A 138 -34.81 -13.93 -2.65
CA ARG A 138 -34.17 -14.10 -1.33
C ARG A 138 -32.68 -14.52 -1.42
N PRO A 139 -32.29 -15.55 -2.20
CA PRO A 139 -30.88 -15.90 -2.40
C PRO A 139 -30.07 -14.77 -3.06
N LEU A 140 -30.70 -14.04 -3.99
CA LEU A 140 -30.06 -12.90 -4.65
C LEU A 140 -29.73 -11.79 -3.63
N LEU A 141 -30.67 -11.45 -2.74
CA LEU A 141 -30.47 -10.46 -1.69
C LEU A 141 -29.37 -10.89 -0.70
N ILE A 142 -29.28 -12.18 -0.38
CA ILE A 142 -28.21 -12.72 0.48
C ILE A 142 -26.84 -12.55 -0.21
N ARG A 143 -26.70 -12.96 -1.48
CA ARG A 143 -25.44 -12.79 -2.24
C ARG A 143 -25.01 -11.33 -2.29
N ARG A 144 -25.93 -10.42 -2.60
CA ARG A 144 -25.67 -8.98 -2.68
C ARG A 144 -25.26 -8.42 -1.32
N SER A 145 -25.93 -8.83 -0.25
CA SER A 145 -25.62 -8.38 1.11
C SER A 145 -24.26 -8.88 1.58
N VAL A 146 -23.94 -10.17 1.37
CA VAL A 146 -22.62 -10.73 1.73
C VAL A 146 -21.50 -10.05 0.94
N ALA A 147 -21.65 -9.90 -0.39
CA ALA A 147 -20.66 -9.22 -1.21
C ALA A 147 -20.46 -7.76 -0.76
N ARG A 148 -21.55 -7.05 -0.45
CA ARG A 148 -21.49 -5.69 0.10
C ARG A 148 -20.79 -5.63 1.45
N TYR A 149 -21.01 -6.60 2.35
CA TYR A 149 -20.31 -6.66 3.63
C TYR A 149 -18.80 -6.90 3.48
N LEU A 150 -18.37 -7.76 2.55
CA LEU A 150 -16.95 -7.94 2.25
C LEU A 150 -16.34 -6.63 1.71
N ASN A 151 -17.03 -5.94 0.80
CA ASN A 151 -16.57 -4.66 0.27
C ASN A 151 -16.56 -3.56 1.34
N LEU A 152 -17.53 -3.55 2.26
CA LEU A 152 -17.59 -2.63 3.39
C LEU A 152 -16.42 -2.88 4.36
N ALA A 153 -16.08 -4.15 4.65
CA ALA A 153 -14.89 -4.49 5.44
C ALA A 153 -13.60 -3.98 4.79
N SER A 154 -13.44 -4.16 3.47
CA SER A 154 -12.31 -3.58 2.74
C SER A 154 -12.28 -2.06 2.82
N ALA A 155 -13.42 -1.39 2.63
CA ALA A 155 -13.50 0.05 2.66
C ALA A 155 -13.10 0.61 4.04
N LEU A 156 -13.64 0.03 5.12
CA LEU A 156 -13.28 0.40 6.50
C LEU A 156 -11.79 0.19 6.78
N CYS A 157 -11.21 -0.93 6.33
CA CYS A 157 -9.78 -1.18 6.48
C CYS A 157 -8.94 -0.15 5.70
N PHE A 158 -9.32 0.13 4.44
CA PHE A 158 -8.60 1.09 3.60
C PHE A 158 -8.74 2.55 4.08
N GLN A 159 -9.82 2.91 4.77
CA GLN A 159 -9.94 4.22 5.42
C GLN A 159 -8.85 4.45 6.48
N GLU A 160 -8.37 3.38 7.11
CA GLU A 160 -7.31 3.46 8.12
C GLU A 160 -5.92 3.47 7.48
N ILE A 161 -5.65 2.53 6.56
CA ILE A 161 -4.30 2.32 6.03
C ILE A 161 -3.98 3.17 4.77
N SER A 162 -4.98 3.72 4.08
CA SER A 162 -4.78 4.47 2.83
C SER A 162 -5.25 5.92 2.95
N LEU A 163 -4.29 6.84 2.88
CA LEU A 163 -4.58 8.29 2.82
C LEU A 163 -5.43 8.67 1.60
N SER A 164 -5.32 7.94 0.49
CA SER A 164 -6.12 8.22 -0.71
C SER A 164 -7.58 7.86 -0.47
N MET A 165 -7.83 6.72 0.16
CA MET A 165 -9.19 6.31 0.53
C MET A 165 -9.77 7.26 1.57
N LYS A 166 -9.01 7.58 2.62
CA LYS A 166 -9.42 8.51 3.68
C LYS A 166 -9.80 9.91 3.17
N ARG A 167 -9.18 10.36 2.08
CA ARG A 167 -9.52 11.63 1.42
C ARG A 167 -10.78 11.56 0.55
N GLN A 168 -11.08 10.39 -0.02
CA GLN A 168 -12.23 10.20 -0.91
C GLN A 168 -13.50 9.83 -0.15
N VAL A 169 -13.36 8.96 0.84
CA VAL A 169 -14.46 8.38 1.63
C VAL A 169 -13.92 8.28 3.05
N GLY A 170 -14.07 9.33 3.85
CA GLY A 170 -13.40 9.47 5.14
C GLY A 170 -14.29 9.20 6.35
N THR A 171 -15.60 9.37 6.19
CA THR A 171 -16.60 9.22 7.25
C THR A 171 -17.46 7.97 7.03
N LEU A 172 -18.19 7.55 8.07
CA LEU A 172 -19.21 6.51 7.94
C LEU A 172 -20.38 6.98 7.06
N GLU A 173 -20.71 8.27 7.11
CA GLU A 173 -21.73 8.87 6.24
C GLU A 173 -21.37 8.72 4.76
N ASP A 174 -20.10 8.96 4.40
CA ASP A 174 -19.62 8.77 3.01
C ASP A 174 -19.77 7.31 2.56
N LEU A 175 -19.61 6.33 3.47
CA LEU A 175 -19.81 4.90 3.16
C LEU A 175 -21.29 4.57 2.91
N VAL A 176 -22.19 5.26 3.61
CA VAL A 176 -23.63 5.14 3.39
C VAL A 176 -24.03 5.77 2.06
N ASP A 177 -23.50 6.95 1.75
CA ASP A 177 -23.77 7.65 0.49
C ASP A 177 -23.22 6.90 -0.72
N CYS A 178 -22.09 6.20 -0.56
CA CYS A 178 -21.55 5.27 -1.57
C CYS A 178 -22.38 3.98 -1.72
N GLY A 179 -23.37 3.74 -0.86
CA GLY A 179 -24.20 2.52 -0.88
C GLY A 179 -23.49 1.26 -0.36
N LEU A 180 -22.34 1.40 0.31
CA LEU A 180 -21.64 0.28 0.95
C LEU A 180 -22.28 -0.10 2.28
N MET A 181 -22.90 0.87 2.96
CA MET A 181 -23.56 0.69 4.25
C MET A 181 -24.98 1.25 4.20
N THR A 182 -25.92 0.64 4.91
CA THR A 182 -27.26 1.22 5.09
C THR A 182 -27.31 2.10 6.34
N LYS A 183 -28.25 3.05 6.40
CA LYS A 183 -28.45 3.89 7.61
C LYS A 183 -28.76 3.07 8.87
N GLN A 184 -29.43 1.93 8.72
CA GLN A 184 -29.68 1.03 9.84
C GLN A 184 -28.39 0.35 10.32
N GLU A 185 -27.55 -0.10 9.39
CA GLU A 185 -26.26 -0.71 9.76
C GLU A 185 -25.32 0.31 10.38
N GLU A 186 -25.33 1.56 9.90
CA GLU A 186 -24.54 2.67 10.48
C GLU A 186 -24.89 2.86 11.97
N THR A 187 -26.17 2.90 12.32
CA THR A 187 -26.60 3.05 13.71
C THR A 187 -26.20 1.84 14.57
N ILE A 188 -26.33 0.62 14.05
CA ILE A 188 -25.87 -0.60 14.73
C ILE A 188 -24.35 -0.56 14.94
N PHE A 189 -23.60 -0.13 13.92
CA PHE A 189 -22.15 -0.04 13.97
C PHE A 189 -21.69 0.97 15.02
N LEU A 190 -22.25 2.17 15.02
CA LEU A 190 -21.95 3.22 16.02
C LEU A 190 -22.26 2.78 17.46
N ASN A 191 -23.32 1.98 17.66
CA ASN A 191 -23.65 1.43 18.98
C ASN A 191 -22.67 0.34 19.44
N LEU A 192 -22.03 -0.37 18.50
CA LEU A 192 -21.03 -1.40 18.78
C LEU A 192 -19.64 -0.83 19.01
N SER A 193 -19.28 0.24 18.29
CA SER A 193 -17.93 0.80 18.28
C SER A 193 -17.88 2.17 18.98
N GLN A 194 -17.36 2.22 20.20
CA GLN A 194 -16.96 3.50 20.81
C GLN A 194 -15.59 3.99 20.31
N ASP A 195 -14.75 3.08 19.81
CA ASP A 195 -13.45 3.36 19.19
C ASP A 195 -13.45 2.99 17.70
N ASN A 196 -12.73 3.78 16.89
CA ASN A 196 -12.55 3.52 15.46
C ASN A 196 -11.79 2.20 15.22
N GLY A 197 -12.19 1.41 14.22
CA GLY A 197 -11.36 0.32 13.68
C GLY A 197 -11.90 -1.09 13.80
N HIS A 198 -13.19 -1.29 13.53
CA HIS A 198 -13.79 -2.63 13.49
C HIS A 198 -14.13 -3.08 12.06
N PHE A 199 -13.14 -3.06 11.16
CA PHE A 199 -13.32 -3.60 9.80
C PHE A 199 -13.71 -5.09 9.77
N PHE A 200 -13.57 -5.81 10.89
CA PHE A 200 -14.03 -7.20 11.04
C PHE A 200 -15.56 -7.32 11.24
N VAL A 201 -16.25 -6.26 11.68
CA VAL A 201 -17.70 -6.32 12.00
C VAL A 201 -18.54 -6.71 10.78
N PRO A 202 -18.35 -6.13 9.58
CA PRO A 202 -19.07 -6.58 8.39
C PRO A 202 -18.76 -8.05 8.02
N VAL A 203 -17.56 -8.56 8.30
CA VAL A 203 -17.22 -9.97 8.09
C VAL A 203 -18.05 -10.87 9.01
N VAL A 204 -18.25 -10.48 10.26
CA VAL A 204 -19.14 -11.19 11.19
C VAL A 204 -20.59 -11.16 10.69
N TRP A 205 -21.05 -10.02 10.18
CA TRP A 205 -22.38 -9.92 9.56
C TRP A 205 -22.54 -10.82 8.33
N ALA A 206 -21.50 -10.94 7.50
CA ALA A 206 -21.47 -11.87 6.38
C ALA A 206 -21.60 -13.33 6.82
N VAL A 207 -20.80 -13.76 7.80
CA VAL A 207 -20.85 -15.14 8.31
C VAL A 207 -22.21 -15.45 8.96
N THR A 208 -22.74 -14.54 9.78
CA THR A 208 -24.05 -14.73 10.41
C THR A 208 -25.19 -14.79 9.39
N LEU A 209 -25.13 -14.00 8.31
CA LEU A 209 -26.09 -14.08 7.22
C LEU A 209 -26.01 -15.41 6.46
N LEU A 210 -24.80 -15.94 6.24
CA LEU A 210 -24.60 -17.26 5.61
C LEU A 210 -25.12 -18.40 6.49
N SER A 211 -24.87 -18.36 7.80
CA SER A 211 -25.42 -19.33 8.75
C SER A 211 -26.95 -19.31 8.75
N ARG A 212 -27.56 -18.12 8.71
CA ARG A 212 -29.02 -17.99 8.56
C ARG A 212 -29.52 -18.56 7.24
N ALA A 213 -28.82 -18.30 6.14
CA ALA A 213 -29.18 -18.85 4.83
C ALA A 213 -29.14 -20.38 4.80
N HIS A 214 -28.23 -21.00 5.55
CA HIS A 214 -28.20 -22.45 5.74
C HIS A 214 -29.40 -22.95 6.55
N HIS A 215 -29.73 -22.30 7.67
CA HIS A 215 -30.93 -22.64 8.46
C HIS A 215 -32.24 -22.45 7.68
N GLU A 216 -32.32 -21.44 6.81
CA GLU A 216 -33.45 -21.20 5.90
C GLU A 216 -33.51 -22.25 4.76
N GLY A 217 -32.49 -23.10 4.59
CA GLY A 217 -32.44 -24.18 3.59
C GLY A 217 -31.92 -23.77 2.21
N PHE A 218 -31.49 -22.51 2.03
CA PHE A 218 -30.90 -22.02 0.77
C PHE A 218 -29.51 -22.60 0.50
N ILE A 219 -28.78 -22.98 1.55
CA ILE A 219 -27.53 -23.75 1.47
C ILE A 219 -27.84 -25.18 1.89
N LYS A 220 -27.87 -26.11 0.93
CA LYS A 220 -28.32 -27.50 1.17
C LYS A 220 -27.43 -28.34 2.08
N HIS A 221 -26.11 -28.17 1.98
CA HIS A 221 -25.13 -29.02 2.65
C HIS A 221 -24.19 -28.19 3.54
N GLU A 222 -23.90 -28.69 4.74
CA GLU A 222 -22.98 -28.06 5.69
C GLU A 222 -21.59 -27.82 5.08
N ARG A 223 -21.08 -28.79 4.31
CA ARG A 223 -19.82 -28.65 3.57
C ARG A 223 -19.79 -27.42 2.64
N HIS A 224 -20.93 -27.03 2.07
CA HIS A 224 -21.00 -25.85 1.22
C HIS A 224 -20.91 -24.56 2.04
N LEU A 225 -21.56 -24.55 3.22
CA LEU A 225 -21.43 -23.44 4.16
C LEU A 225 -19.98 -23.29 4.62
N ASP A 226 -19.34 -24.38 5.04
CA ASP A 226 -17.94 -24.39 5.48
C ASP A 226 -17.00 -23.86 4.39
N ALA A 227 -17.20 -24.28 3.13
CA ALA A 227 -16.40 -23.80 2.01
C ALA A 227 -16.55 -22.29 1.79
N ILE A 228 -17.77 -21.74 1.86
CA ILE A 228 -17.98 -20.29 1.72
C ILE A 228 -17.38 -19.54 2.91
N VAL A 229 -17.63 -20.00 4.13
CA VAL A 229 -17.13 -19.36 5.35
C VAL A 229 -15.60 -19.36 5.38
N ALA A 230 -14.96 -20.44 4.92
CA ALA A 230 -13.50 -20.51 4.80
C ALA A 230 -12.94 -19.41 3.89
N GLU A 231 -13.57 -19.14 2.74
CA GLU A 231 -13.16 -18.06 1.84
C GLU A 231 -13.39 -16.67 2.46
N VAL A 232 -14.51 -16.48 3.18
CA VAL A 232 -14.80 -15.22 3.90
C VAL A 232 -13.75 -14.97 5.01
N VAL A 233 -13.36 -16.00 5.74
CA VAL A 233 -12.30 -15.90 6.78
C VAL A 233 -10.93 -15.67 6.13
N ALA A 234 -10.64 -16.30 5.00
CA ALA A 234 -9.41 -16.06 4.25
C ALA A 234 -9.30 -14.60 3.76
N PHE A 235 -10.41 -14.03 3.28
CA PHE A 235 -10.52 -12.62 2.91
C PHE A 235 -10.23 -11.69 4.10
N TRP A 236 -10.82 -11.96 5.27
CA TRP A 236 -10.52 -11.19 6.47
C TRP A 236 -9.04 -11.30 6.87
N ARG A 237 -8.45 -12.49 6.79
CA ARG A 237 -7.03 -12.69 7.11
C ARG A 237 -6.12 -11.87 6.21
N GLN A 238 -6.44 -11.77 4.92
CA GLN A 238 -5.73 -10.91 3.97
C GLN A 238 -5.83 -9.43 4.36
N LEU A 239 -7.04 -8.93 4.66
CA LEU A 239 -7.23 -7.57 5.20
C LEU A 239 -6.42 -7.33 6.48
N HIS A 240 -6.45 -8.28 7.42
CA HIS A 240 -5.73 -8.17 8.67
C HIS A 240 -4.21 -8.12 8.48
N ILE A 241 -3.66 -8.88 7.53
CA ILE A 241 -2.23 -8.81 7.17
C ILE A 241 -1.86 -7.41 6.65
N LEU A 242 -2.72 -6.78 5.84
CA LEU A 242 -2.50 -5.41 5.38
C LEU A 242 -2.52 -4.41 6.53
N PHE A 243 -3.48 -4.54 7.44
CA PHE A 243 -3.56 -3.72 8.65
C PHE A 243 -2.30 -3.88 9.53
N LEU A 244 -1.84 -5.11 9.75
CA LEU A 244 -0.60 -5.37 10.50
C LEU A 244 0.64 -4.77 9.82
N HIS A 245 0.65 -4.70 8.49
CA HIS A 245 1.74 -4.08 7.74
C HIS A 245 1.81 -2.56 7.92
N ASP A 246 0.68 -1.91 8.15
CA ASP A 246 0.57 -0.48 8.47
C ASP A 246 0.90 -0.22 9.95
N TYR A 247 0.36 -1.05 10.85
CA TYR A 247 0.61 -0.98 12.28
C TYR A 247 2.09 -1.22 12.63
N VAL A 248 2.71 -2.25 12.03
CA VAL A 248 4.11 -2.62 12.25
C VAL A 248 4.98 -2.15 11.08
N ASN A 249 5.46 -0.92 11.20
CA ASN A 249 6.38 -0.31 10.25
C ASN A 249 7.77 -0.95 10.25
N VAL A 250 8.55 -0.66 9.20
CA VAL A 250 10.00 -0.98 9.22
C VAL A 250 10.61 -0.30 10.44
N PRO A 251 11.40 -1.02 11.28
CA PRO A 251 11.98 -0.44 12.48
C PRO A 251 12.69 0.87 12.18
N LEU A 252 12.38 1.90 12.97
CA LEU A 252 12.85 3.27 12.74
C LEU A 252 14.38 3.35 12.59
N VAL A 253 15.10 2.52 13.36
CA VAL A 253 16.57 2.43 13.28
C VAL A 253 17.07 2.11 11.88
N TYR A 254 16.40 1.23 11.12
CA TYR A 254 16.83 0.91 9.76
C TYR A 254 16.62 2.08 8.80
N ASN A 255 15.51 2.81 8.95
CA ASN A 255 15.26 4.01 8.18
C ASN A 255 16.30 5.08 8.50
N GLN A 256 16.52 5.36 9.79
CA GLN A 256 17.50 6.36 10.23
C GLN A 256 18.93 6.02 9.78
N VAL A 257 19.32 4.74 9.89
CA VAL A 257 20.64 4.28 9.45
C VAL A 257 20.77 4.48 7.93
N SER A 258 19.77 4.12 7.14
CA SER A 258 19.79 4.34 5.69
C SER A 258 19.86 5.83 5.33
N GLU A 259 19.13 6.69 6.04
CA GLU A 259 19.16 8.14 5.81
C GLU A 259 20.46 8.79 6.26
N VAL A 260 21.02 8.38 7.40
CA VAL A 260 22.30 8.91 7.89
C VAL A 260 23.42 8.53 6.93
N PHE A 261 23.44 7.29 6.42
CA PHE A 261 24.44 6.88 5.45
C PHE A 261 24.28 7.59 4.10
N HIS A 262 23.04 7.86 3.66
CA HIS A 262 22.78 8.60 2.43
C HIS A 262 23.10 10.10 2.59
N ALA A 263 22.56 10.77 3.59
CA ALA A 263 22.57 12.22 3.73
C ALA A 263 23.81 12.81 4.43
N ARG A 264 24.51 12.04 5.28
CA ARG A 264 25.67 12.56 6.04
C ARG A 264 27.02 11.99 5.62
N GLY A 265 27.05 10.77 5.10
CA GLY A 265 28.31 10.12 4.68
C GLY A 265 28.76 10.55 3.29
N ILE A 266 27.89 10.36 2.28
CA ILE A 266 28.24 10.59 0.88
C ILE A 266 28.06 12.05 0.52
N ASP A 267 26.90 12.66 0.78
CA ASP A 267 26.61 14.01 0.27
C ASP A 267 27.55 15.08 0.87
N LEU A 268 27.90 14.97 2.16
CA LEU A 268 28.80 15.93 2.81
C LEU A 268 30.25 15.76 2.32
N ALA A 269 30.73 14.53 2.16
CA ALA A 269 32.05 14.25 1.63
C ALA A 269 32.16 14.63 0.14
N SER A 270 31.10 14.37 -0.64
CA SER A 270 30.98 14.75 -2.05
C SER A 270 30.90 16.27 -2.23
N LEU A 271 30.19 16.96 -1.32
CA LEU A 271 30.11 18.43 -1.30
C LEU A 271 31.47 19.09 -1.02
N LEU A 272 32.31 18.41 -0.24
CA LEU A 272 33.63 18.91 0.13
C LEU A 272 34.72 18.45 -0.85
N CYS A 273 34.53 17.39 -1.63
CA CYS A 273 35.46 17.01 -2.70
C CYS A 273 35.32 17.97 -3.90
N ILE A 274 36.03 19.10 -3.84
CA ILE A 274 36.29 20.03 -4.95
C ILE A 274 37.67 19.77 -5.51
#